data_AF-K9XAB4-F1
#
_entry.id   AF-K9XAB4-F1
#
_cell.length_a   1.000
_cell.length_b   1.000
_cell.length_c   1.000
_cell.angle_alpha   90.00
_cell.angle_beta   90.00
_cell.angle_gamma   90.00
#
_symmetry.space_group_name_H-M   'P 1'
#
loop_
_entity.id
_entity.type
_entity.pdbx_description
1 polymer ?
#
loop_
_entity_poly.entity_id
_entity_poly.type
_entity_poly.pdbx_seq_one_letter_code
_entity_poly.pdbx_strand_id
1 'polypeptide(L)'
;MTLSKPRVATMFKLRKLLRSKQLRLVLGIAIAVTVFTLLMLQPTLAFRARPHGDSLLYGKLADTRRIHGGHGVVANAKVTINSIPPQTTRTDDQGQFWFKGLRDVHYVLKIELPYDRSNIYSLSTTVRGQTGEFFDIGNDERHNLHEMDY
;
A
#
# COMPACT_ATOMS: atom_id res chain seq x y z
N MET A 1 -13.76 82.24 25.48
CA MET A 1 -13.27 81.39 24.37
C MET A 1 -12.83 80.05 24.97
N THR A 2 -13.72 79.07 25.09
CA THR A 2 -14.15 78.05 24.09
C THR A 2 -13.32 76.74 24.15
N LEU A 3 -13.92 75.78 24.86
CA LEU A 3 -13.94 74.32 24.69
C LEU A 3 -13.17 73.69 23.51
N SER A 4 -12.39 72.61 23.75
CA SER A 4 -12.56 71.34 23.01
C SER A 4 -11.88 70.13 23.69
N LYS A 5 -12.68 69.10 24.02
CA LYS A 5 -12.36 67.65 23.92
C LYS A 5 -12.69 67.20 22.47
N PRO A 6 -12.43 65.97 21.95
CA PRO A 6 -11.91 64.70 22.51
C PRO A 6 -10.83 64.03 21.57
N ARG A 7 -10.26 62.83 21.80
CA ARG A 7 -10.79 61.48 21.44
C ARG A 7 -9.77 60.40 21.82
N VAL A 8 -10.03 59.64 22.88
CA VAL A 8 -9.51 58.28 23.04
C VAL A 8 -10.65 57.35 22.65
N ALA A 9 -10.73 57.00 21.37
CA ALA A 9 -11.81 56.18 20.83
C ALA A 9 -11.28 55.14 19.82
N THR A 10 -10.16 54.48 20.14
CA THR A 10 -9.57 53.50 19.20
C THR A 10 -9.07 52.23 19.87
N MET A 11 -9.50 51.95 21.11
CA MET A 11 -9.02 50.75 21.83
C MET A 11 -10.13 49.90 22.45
N PHE A 12 -11.40 50.12 22.09
CA PHE A 12 -12.54 49.35 22.61
C PHE A 12 -13.27 48.48 21.59
N LYS A 13 -12.83 48.45 20.32
CA LYS A 13 -13.50 47.66 19.27
C LYS A 13 -12.90 46.28 19.04
N LEU A 14 -11.62 46.04 19.37
CA LEU A 14 -10.98 44.75 19.09
C LEU A 14 -11.48 43.61 20.00
N ARG A 15 -11.70 43.89 21.29
CA ARG A 15 -12.22 42.89 22.25
C ARG A 15 -13.68 42.50 22.00
N LYS A 16 -14.46 43.34 21.32
CA LYS A 16 -15.87 43.06 21.01
C LYS A 16 -16.04 42.15 19.79
N LEU A 17 -15.04 42.13 18.89
CA LEU A 17 -15.06 41.30 17.68
C LEU A 17 -14.88 39.80 18.00
N LEU A 18 -14.10 39.46 19.03
CA LEU A 18 -13.85 38.09 19.50
C LEU A 18 -15.04 37.41 20.21
N ARG A 19 -16.13 38.15 20.47
CA ARG A 19 -17.34 37.65 21.15
C ARG A 19 -18.52 37.41 20.21
N SER A 20 -18.38 37.60 18.90
CA SER A 20 -19.47 37.28 17.98
C SER A 20 -19.56 35.76 17.80
N LYS A 21 -20.76 35.19 17.98
CA LYS A 21 -21.01 33.75 17.76
C LYS A 21 -20.61 33.31 16.35
N GLN A 22 -20.73 34.21 15.37
CA GLN A 22 -20.35 33.94 13.99
C GLN A 22 -18.84 33.80 13.77
N LEU A 23 -18.00 34.59 14.46
CA LEU A 23 -16.54 34.44 14.34
C LEU A 23 -16.05 33.11 14.92
N ARG A 24 -16.64 32.66 16.03
CA ARG A 24 -16.32 31.35 16.64
C ARG A 24 -16.72 30.19 15.73
N LEU A 25 -17.86 30.32 15.05
CA LEU A 25 -18.33 29.32 14.11
C LEU A 25 -17.43 29.25 12.88
N VAL A 26 -17.05 30.39 12.29
CA VAL A 26 -16.13 30.46 11.15
C VAL A 26 -14.76 29.91 11.52
N LEU A 27 -14.23 30.27 12.69
CA LEU A 27 -12.94 29.76 13.15
C LEU A 27 -12.98 28.25 13.44
N GLY A 28 -14.07 27.76 14.02
CA GLY A 28 -14.29 26.33 14.25
C GLY A 28 -14.36 25.53 12.94
N ILE A 29 -15.08 26.06 11.94
CA ILE A 29 -15.13 25.45 10.60
C ILE A 29 -13.76 25.47 9.93
N ALA A 30 -13.04 26.59 10.00
CA ALA A 30 -11.70 26.68 9.43
C ALA A 30 -10.75 25.64 10.04
N ILE A 31 -10.75 25.51 11.37
CA ILE A 31 -9.95 24.51 12.09
C ILE A 31 -10.35 23.09 11.66
N ALA A 32 -11.65 22.78 11.61
CA ALA A 32 -12.15 21.47 11.20
C ALA A 32 -11.75 21.13 9.75
N VAL A 33 -11.78 22.10 8.83
CA VAL A 33 -11.34 21.92 7.44
C VAL A 33 -9.83 21.69 7.38
N THR A 34 -9.02 22.42 8.14
CA THR A 34 -7.57 22.14 8.21
C THR A 34 -7.25 20.78 8.80
N VAL A 35 -7.93 20.35 9.86
CA VAL A 35 -7.70 19.02 10.46
C VAL A 35 -8.16 17.92 9.51
N PHE A 36 -9.31 18.10 8.84
CA PHE A 36 -9.81 17.16 7.84
C PHE A 36 -8.90 17.06 6.61
N THR A 37 -8.36 18.19 6.12
CA THR A 37 -7.39 18.17 5.03
C THR A 37 -6.07 17.54 5.46
N LEU A 38 -5.57 17.80 6.68
CA LEU A 38 -4.36 17.16 7.19
C LEU A 38 -4.52 15.64 7.35
N LEU A 39 -5.68 15.18 7.85
CA LEU A 39 -6.02 13.75 7.98
C LEU A 39 -6.19 13.08 6.60
N MET A 40 -6.78 13.77 5.63
CA MET A 40 -6.91 13.26 4.25
C MET A 40 -5.60 13.28 3.47
N LEU A 41 -4.61 14.10 3.87
CA LEU A 41 -3.28 14.12 3.25
C LEU A 41 -2.35 12.99 3.74
N GLN A 42 -2.74 12.18 4.73
CA GLN A 42 -1.85 11.19 5.35
C GLN A 42 -1.80 9.75 4.77
N PRO A 43 -2.14 9.42 3.51
CA PRO A 43 -1.74 8.11 2.97
C PRO A 43 -0.37 8.11 2.25
N THR A 44 0.31 9.26 2.11
CA THR A 44 1.48 9.34 1.21
C THR A 44 2.85 9.21 1.88
N LEU A 45 2.95 9.35 3.20
CA LEU A 45 4.25 9.23 3.90
C LEU A 45 4.73 7.77 4.07
N ALA A 46 3.88 6.79 3.77
CA ALA A 46 4.29 5.38 3.74
C ALA A 46 5.04 4.99 2.44
N PHE A 47 5.08 5.86 1.42
CA PHE A 47 5.41 5.46 0.04
C PHE A 47 6.84 5.72 -0.42
N ARG A 48 7.83 5.72 0.49
CA ARG A 48 9.25 5.76 0.05
C ARG A 48 10.22 4.93 0.88
N ALA A 49 9.77 3.83 1.47
CA ALA A 49 10.71 2.77 1.82
C ALA A 49 11.17 2.11 0.51
N ARG A 50 12.45 2.28 0.14
CA ARG A 50 13.01 1.49 -0.96
C ARG A 50 13.29 0.07 -0.44
N PRO A 51 13.14 -0.97 -1.27
CA PRO A 51 13.60 -2.31 -0.89
C PRO A 51 15.07 -2.24 -0.42
N HIS A 52 15.37 -2.83 0.74
CA HIS A 52 16.63 -2.64 1.48
C HIS A 52 17.67 -3.76 1.24
N GLY A 53 17.72 -4.35 0.04
CA GLY A 53 18.77 -5.32 -0.31
C GLY A 53 19.14 -5.26 -1.79
N ASP A 54 20.03 -6.15 -2.22
CA ASP A 54 20.59 -6.18 -3.58
C ASP A 54 20.14 -7.42 -4.37
N SER A 55 19.33 -8.28 -3.76
CA SER A 55 18.98 -9.59 -4.32
C SER A 55 17.74 -9.55 -5.20
N LEU A 56 17.68 -10.52 -6.11
CA LEU A 56 16.65 -10.71 -7.13
C LEU A 56 16.00 -12.07 -6.92
N LEU A 57 14.67 -12.07 -6.91
CA LEU A 57 13.88 -13.28 -7.12
C LEU A 57 13.24 -13.19 -8.50
N TYR A 58 13.47 -14.17 -9.36
CA TYR A 58 12.70 -14.38 -10.59
C TYR A 58 11.95 -15.70 -10.49
N GLY A 59 10.75 -15.74 -11.04
CA GLY A 59 9.92 -16.93 -10.97
C GLY A 59 9.06 -17.13 -12.20
N LYS A 60 8.60 -18.36 -12.40
CA LYS A 60 7.60 -18.71 -13.41
C LYS A 60 6.46 -19.48 -12.77
N LEU A 61 5.23 -19.08 -13.07
CA LEU A 61 4.01 -19.64 -12.51
C LEU A 61 3.27 -20.50 -13.53
N ALA A 62 2.86 -21.68 -13.09
CA ALA A 62 2.04 -22.62 -13.83
C ALA A 62 0.87 -23.15 -12.97
N ASP A 63 -0.17 -23.64 -13.63
CA ASP A 63 -1.30 -24.37 -13.06
C ASP A 63 -1.60 -25.58 -13.95
N THR A 64 -0.94 -26.69 -13.67
CA THR A 64 -1.05 -27.93 -14.46
C THR A 64 -2.44 -28.58 -14.41
N ARG A 65 -3.29 -28.25 -13.43
CA ARG A 65 -4.69 -28.75 -13.35
C ARG A 65 -5.53 -28.30 -14.55
N ARG A 66 -5.16 -27.19 -15.19
CA ARG A 66 -5.93 -26.58 -16.28
C ARG A 66 -5.45 -26.97 -17.68
N ILE A 67 -4.57 -27.97 -17.80
CA ILE A 67 -4.06 -28.45 -19.09
C ILE A 67 -5.13 -29.32 -19.79
N HIS A 68 -6.10 -28.66 -20.43
CA HIS A 68 -6.96 -29.27 -21.44
C HIS A 68 -6.85 -28.56 -22.80
N GLY A 69 -5.99 -27.55 -22.96
CA GLY A 69 -5.85 -26.84 -24.24
C GLY A 69 -4.85 -25.68 -24.31
N GLY A 70 -3.92 -25.55 -23.37
CA GLY A 70 -2.92 -24.48 -23.42
C GLY A 70 -1.79 -24.74 -22.44
N HIS A 71 -0.57 -24.34 -22.82
CA HIS A 71 0.62 -24.39 -21.99
C HIS A 71 0.24 -23.93 -20.58
N GLY A 72 0.39 -24.78 -19.57
CA GLY A 72 -0.16 -24.55 -18.23
C GLY A 72 0.44 -23.37 -17.47
N VAL A 73 1.01 -22.37 -18.14
CA VAL A 73 1.49 -21.12 -17.57
C VAL A 73 0.34 -20.20 -17.19
N VAL A 74 0.52 -19.43 -16.13
CA VAL A 74 -0.51 -18.50 -15.63
C VAL A 74 -0.08 -17.06 -15.89
N ALA A 75 -0.72 -16.41 -16.85
CA ALA A 75 -0.54 -14.98 -17.12
C ALA A 75 -1.39 -14.11 -16.19
N ASN A 76 -0.94 -12.89 -15.89
CA ASN A 76 -1.67 -11.88 -15.12
C ASN A 76 -2.10 -12.32 -13.70
N ALA A 77 -1.43 -13.32 -13.11
CA ALA A 77 -1.59 -13.62 -11.69
C ALA A 77 -0.94 -12.51 -10.86
N LYS A 78 -1.57 -12.12 -9.77
CA LYS A 78 -0.98 -11.14 -8.85
C LYS A 78 -0.12 -11.90 -7.84
N VAL A 79 1.16 -11.54 -7.76
CA VAL A 79 2.14 -12.14 -6.87
C VAL A 79 2.58 -11.07 -5.88
N THR A 80 2.45 -11.33 -4.59
CA THR A 80 2.81 -10.42 -3.50
C THR A 80 3.85 -11.08 -2.61
N ILE A 81 4.99 -10.44 -2.42
CA ILE A 81 6.03 -10.93 -1.52
C ILE A 81 5.97 -10.16 -0.19
N ASN A 82 6.12 -10.87 0.92
CA ASN A 82 6.09 -10.31 2.27
C ASN A 82 7.39 -9.55 2.66
N SER A 83 7.96 -8.79 1.72
CA SER A 83 9.10 -7.90 2.01
C SER A 83 8.69 -6.69 2.86
N ILE A 84 9.68 -5.91 3.31
CA ILE A 84 9.46 -4.64 3.99
C ILE A 84 10.15 -3.54 3.16
N PRO A 85 9.38 -2.67 2.47
CA PRO A 85 7.92 -2.72 2.34
C PRO A 85 7.45 -3.91 1.50
N PRO A 86 6.17 -4.34 1.61
CA PRO A 86 5.61 -5.37 0.75
C PRO A 86 5.70 -4.96 -0.72
N GLN A 87 6.03 -5.91 -1.59
CA GLN A 87 6.08 -5.68 -3.03
C GLN A 87 5.05 -6.57 -3.73
N THR A 88 4.46 -6.05 -4.80
CA THR A 88 3.50 -6.78 -5.64
C THR A 88 3.92 -6.65 -7.09
N THR A 89 3.81 -7.75 -7.83
CA THR A 89 4.02 -7.81 -9.27
C THR A 89 2.93 -8.66 -9.91
N ARG A 90 2.94 -8.73 -11.25
CA ARG A 90 2.07 -9.61 -12.02
C ARG A 90 2.89 -10.49 -12.94
N THR A 91 2.40 -11.70 -13.17
CA THR A 91 2.99 -12.58 -14.17
C THR A 91 2.72 -12.06 -15.59
N ASP A 92 3.71 -12.18 -16.46
CA ASP A 92 3.58 -11.85 -17.88
C ASP A 92 2.85 -12.97 -18.68
N ASP A 93 2.73 -12.80 -19.99
CA ASP A 93 2.06 -13.76 -20.89
C ASP A 93 2.73 -15.15 -20.92
N GLN A 94 3.97 -15.26 -20.43
CA GLN A 94 4.73 -16.50 -20.29
C GLN A 94 4.71 -17.03 -18.85
N GLY A 95 3.95 -16.40 -17.95
CA GLY A 95 3.86 -16.74 -16.53
C GLY A 95 5.04 -16.26 -15.69
N GLN A 96 5.94 -15.42 -16.22
CA GLN A 96 7.15 -15.00 -15.52
C GLN A 96 6.91 -13.76 -14.65
N PHE A 97 7.65 -13.65 -13.55
CA PHE A 97 7.64 -12.50 -12.65
C PHE A 97 9.00 -12.29 -11.99
N TRP A 98 9.23 -11.10 -11.42
CA TRP A 98 10.43 -10.80 -10.66
C TRP A 98 10.22 -9.77 -9.55
N PHE A 99 11.02 -9.88 -8.50
CA PHE A 99 11.16 -8.92 -7.39
C PHE A 99 12.62 -8.52 -7.25
N LYS A 100 12.87 -7.23 -7.05
CA LYS A 100 14.22 -6.66 -6.93
C LYS A 100 14.44 -6.04 -5.56
N GLY A 101 15.70 -5.89 -5.21
CA GLY A 101 16.13 -5.22 -4.00
C GLY A 101 15.75 -5.96 -2.71
N LEU A 102 15.74 -7.30 -2.80
CA LEU A 102 15.43 -8.17 -1.68
C LEU A 102 16.65 -8.37 -0.78
N ARG A 103 16.41 -8.63 0.50
CA ARG A 103 17.45 -9.07 1.43
C ARG A 103 17.64 -10.58 1.28
N ASP A 104 18.79 -11.09 1.67
CA ASP A 104 19.07 -12.53 1.66
C ASP A 104 18.41 -13.22 2.85
N VAL A 105 17.11 -13.48 2.73
CA VAL A 105 16.27 -14.08 3.78
C VAL A 105 15.19 -14.98 3.17
N HIS A 106 14.47 -15.68 4.03
CA HIS A 106 13.28 -16.45 3.66
C HIS A 106 12.07 -15.53 3.45
N TYR A 107 11.34 -15.74 2.36
CA TYR A 107 10.13 -15.01 1.99
C TYR A 107 8.94 -15.93 1.78
N VAL A 108 7.75 -15.36 1.91
CA VAL A 108 6.47 -15.95 1.55
C VAL A 108 5.86 -15.11 0.43
N LEU A 109 5.44 -15.79 -0.63
CA LEU A 109 4.75 -15.24 -1.78
C LEU A 109 3.28 -15.63 -1.66
N LYS A 110 2.39 -14.63 -1.75
CA LYS A 110 0.95 -14.81 -1.91
C LYS A 110 0.60 -14.65 -3.38
N ILE A 111 -0.10 -15.62 -3.96
CA ILE A 111 -0.50 -15.66 -5.35
C ILE A 111 -2.03 -15.66 -5.45
N GLU A 112 -2.55 -14.68 -6.15
CA GLU A 112 -3.96 -14.59 -6.54
C GLU A 112 -4.06 -14.90 -8.04
N LEU A 113 -4.75 -16.00 -8.38
CA LEU A 113 -4.97 -16.38 -9.77
C LEU A 113 -6.00 -15.44 -10.42
N PRO A 114 -5.85 -15.09 -11.71
CA PRO A 114 -6.75 -14.15 -12.37
C PRO A 114 -8.17 -14.71 -12.55
N TYR A 115 -8.30 -16.04 -12.63
CA TYR A 115 -9.55 -16.77 -12.85
C TYR A 115 -10.12 -17.43 -11.59
N ASP A 116 -9.39 -17.38 -10.47
CA ASP A 116 -9.81 -17.99 -9.20
C ASP A 116 -9.32 -17.09 -8.05
N ARG A 117 -10.04 -15.99 -7.84
CA ARG A 117 -9.70 -14.98 -6.82
C ARG A 117 -10.12 -15.41 -5.41
N SER A 118 -10.96 -16.43 -5.31
CA SER A 118 -11.37 -17.04 -4.04
C SER A 118 -10.25 -17.82 -3.37
N ASN A 119 -9.34 -18.40 -4.17
CA ASN A 119 -8.20 -19.15 -3.65
C ASN A 119 -6.93 -18.31 -3.71
N ILE A 120 -6.32 -18.11 -2.55
CA ILE A 120 -4.99 -17.49 -2.42
C ILE A 120 -4.00 -18.61 -2.13
N TYR A 121 -2.96 -18.69 -2.95
CA TYR A 121 -1.90 -19.68 -2.78
C TYR A 121 -0.71 -19.03 -2.09
N SER A 122 -0.15 -19.70 -1.09
CA SER A 122 1.01 -19.20 -0.34
C SER A 122 2.19 -20.13 -0.51
N LEU A 123 3.26 -19.63 -1.13
CA LEU A 123 4.49 -20.36 -1.43
C LEU A 123 5.64 -19.73 -0.66
N SER A 124 6.66 -20.51 -0.29
CA SER A 124 7.86 -19.98 0.35
C SER A 124 9.12 -20.22 -0.47
N THR A 125 10.09 -19.31 -0.35
CA THR A 125 11.42 -19.46 -0.96
C THR A 125 12.46 -18.71 -0.15
N THR A 126 13.71 -19.14 -0.25
CA THR A 126 14.86 -18.44 0.34
C THR A 126 15.60 -17.68 -0.75
N VAL A 127 15.65 -16.36 -0.64
CA VAL A 127 16.36 -15.52 -1.61
C VAL A 127 17.81 -15.35 -1.17
N ARG A 128 18.74 -15.56 -2.11
CA ARG A 128 20.18 -15.33 -1.95
C ARG A 128 20.79 -14.85 -3.27
N GLY A 129 21.22 -13.59 -3.32
CA GLY A 129 21.77 -13.00 -4.55
C GLY A 129 20.77 -13.04 -5.72
N GLN A 130 20.94 -13.95 -6.68
CA GLN A 130 19.97 -14.20 -7.74
C GLN A 130 19.33 -15.57 -7.55
N THR A 131 18.01 -15.59 -7.34
CA THR A 131 17.24 -16.81 -7.07
C THR A 131 16.16 -16.99 -8.11
N GLY A 132 16.10 -18.18 -8.69
CA GLY A 132 15.13 -18.58 -9.71
C GLY A 132 14.25 -19.71 -9.25
N GLU A 133 12.94 -19.56 -9.36
CA GLU A 133 11.98 -20.57 -8.88
C GLU A 133 10.91 -20.88 -9.93
N PHE A 134 10.46 -22.13 -9.96
CA PHE A 134 9.31 -22.55 -10.75
C PHE A 134 8.19 -22.97 -9.81
N PHE A 135 7.04 -22.31 -9.92
CA PHE A 135 5.87 -22.54 -9.07
C PHE A 135 4.77 -23.17 -9.89
N ASP A 136 4.41 -24.41 -9.58
CA ASP A 136 3.25 -25.08 -10.18
C ASP A 136 2.16 -25.25 -9.15
N ILE A 137 1.08 -24.48 -9.31
CA ILE A 137 -0.08 -24.53 -8.42
C ILE A 137 -0.82 -25.87 -8.54
N GLY A 138 -0.69 -26.55 -9.68
CA GLY A 138 -1.44 -27.76 -9.97
C GLY A 138 -0.87 -29.05 -9.39
N ASN A 139 0.43 -29.05 -9.05
CA ASN A 139 1.16 -30.26 -8.66
C ASN A 139 1.47 -30.33 -7.16
N ASP A 140 0.95 -29.40 -6.34
CA ASP A 140 1.50 -29.21 -4.99
C ASP A 140 0.57 -29.39 -3.81
N GLU A 141 0.68 -30.59 -3.24
CA GLU A 141 0.50 -30.88 -1.81
C GLU A 141 1.64 -30.30 -0.95
N ARG A 142 2.79 -29.89 -1.52
CA ARG A 142 3.99 -29.48 -0.75
C ARG A 142 4.21 -27.97 -0.64
N HIS A 143 3.71 -27.18 -1.59
CA HIS A 143 3.97 -25.73 -1.62
C HIS A 143 2.75 -24.85 -1.38
N ASN A 144 1.56 -25.43 -1.21
CA ASN A 144 0.37 -24.70 -0.79
C ASN A 144 0.24 -24.76 0.73
N LEU A 145 0.77 -23.75 1.41
CA LEU A 145 0.25 -23.43 2.73
C LEU A 145 -1.17 -22.87 2.51
N HIS A 146 -2.16 -23.77 2.41
CA HIS A 146 -3.54 -23.38 2.65
C HIS A 146 -3.54 -22.79 4.06
N GLU A 147 -3.76 -21.48 4.16
CA GLU A 147 -3.79 -20.75 5.42
C GLU A 147 -4.80 -21.49 6.30
N MET A 148 -4.30 -22.25 7.28
CA MET A 148 -5.15 -22.76 8.35
C MET A 148 -5.70 -21.54 9.06
N ASP A 149 -7.03 -21.43 9.06
CA ASP A 149 -7.78 -20.42 9.78
C ASP A 149 -7.21 -20.23 11.20
N TYR A 150 -6.86 -18.98 11.52
CA TYR A 150 -6.70 -18.50 12.90
C TYR A 150 -7.87 -17.59 13.24
#